data_AF-A0A8C9HCS5-F1
#
_entry.id   AF-A0A8C9HCS5-F1
#
_cell.length_a   1.000
_cell.length_b   1.000
_cell.length_c   1.000
_cell.angle_alpha   90.00
_cell.angle_beta   90.00
_cell.angle_gamma   90.00
#
_symmetry.space_group_name_H-M   'P 1'
#
loop_
_entity.id
_entity.type
_entity.pdbx_description
1 polymer ?
#
loop_
_entity_poly.entity_id
_entity_poly.type
_entity_poly.pdbx_seq_one_letter_code
_entity_poly.pdbx_strand_id
1 'polypeptide(L)'
;MSMTDLLNAEDIKKAVGAFSAIDSFDHKKFFQMVGLKKKSADDVKKVFHILDKDKSGFIEEDELGFILKGFSPDARDLSAKETKTLMAAGDKDGDGKIGVDEFSTLVAES
;
A
#
# COMPACT_ATOMS: atom_id res chain seq x y z
N MET A 1 12.70 -4.55 10.10
CA MET A 1 11.26 -4.77 10.40
C MET A 1 10.64 -5.22 9.11
N SER A 2 10.00 -6.39 9.11
CA SER A 2 9.32 -6.94 7.95
C SER A 2 7.83 -6.60 8.04
N MET A 3 7.15 -6.50 6.90
CA MET A 3 5.70 -6.30 6.85
C MET A 3 4.93 -7.38 7.62
N THR A 4 5.51 -8.59 7.67
CA THR A 4 5.00 -9.76 8.40
C THR A 4 5.10 -9.65 9.93
N ASP A 5 5.85 -8.68 10.46
CA ASP A 5 5.89 -8.40 11.90
C ASP A 5 4.65 -7.60 12.35
N LEU A 6 4.00 -6.90 11.41
CA LEU A 6 2.83 -6.05 11.67
C LEU A 6 1.54 -6.73 11.21
N LEU A 7 1.58 -7.40 10.06
CA LEU A 7 0.44 -7.99 9.37
C LEU A 7 0.60 -9.51 9.25
N ASN A 8 -0.52 -10.22 9.17
CA ASN A 8 -0.49 -11.67 9.02
C ASN A 8 -0.03 -12.05 7.60
N ALA A 9 0.98 -12.90 7.49
CA ALA A 9 1.51 -13.38 6.21
C ALA A 9 0.45 -14.11 5.37
N GLU A 10 -0.50 -14.82 5.98
CA GLU A 10 -1.59 -15.48 5.26
C GLU A 10 -2.56 -14.47 4.63
N ASP A 11 -2.88 -13.40 5.36
CA ASP A 11 -3.78 -12.35 4.88
C ASP A 11 -3.13 -11.54 3.76
N ILE A 12 -1.84 -11.24 3.88
CA ILE A 12 -1.03 -10.67 2.79
C ILE A 12 -1.08 -11.58 1.55
N LYS A 13 -0.80 -12.89 1.72
CA LYS A 13 -0.79 -13.84 0.60
C LYS A 13 -2.16 -13.95 -0.08
N LYS A 14 -3.25 -13.97 0.70
CA LYS A 14 -4.62 -13.96 0.17
C LYS A 14 -4.91 -12.67 -0.59
N ALA A 15 -4.55 -11.52 -0.04
CA ALA A 15 -4.75 -10.23 -0.67
C ALA A 15 -3.99 -10.14 -2.00
N VAL A 16 -2.68 -10.44 -2.00
CA VAL A 16 -1.84 -10.44 -3.21
C VAL A 16 -2.39 -11.42 -4.26
N GLY A 17 -2.82 -12.62 -3.84
CA GLY A 17 -3.45 -13.59 -4.74
C GLY A 17 -4.76 -13.08 -5.35
N ALA A 18 -5.59 -12.40 -4.57
CA ALA A 18 -6.85 -11.82 -5.03
C ALA A 18 -6.66 -10.74 -6.09
N PHE A 19 -5.54 -10.01 -6.07
CA PHE A 19 -5.20 -8.96 -7.05
C PHE A 19 -4.10 -9.38 -8.03
N SER A 20 -3.94 -10.68 -8.28
CA SER A 20 -2.98 -11.20 -9.26
C SER A 20 -3.31 -10.81 -10.71
N ALA A 21 -4.56 -10.44 -11.00
CA ALA A 21 -4.98 -9.95 -12.32
C ALA A 21 -4.57 -8.48 -12.52
N ILE A 22 -4.03 -8.17 -13.70
CA ILE A 22 -3.68 -6.80 -14.14
C ILE A 22 -4.96 -5.95 -14.22
N ASP A 23 -4.87 -4.68 -13.82
CA ASP A 23 -5.98 -3.71 -13.75
C ASP A 23 -7.12 -4.08 -12.78
N SER A 24 -6.90 -5.04 -11.89
CA SER A 24 -7.87 -5.47 -10.88
C SER A 24 -7.57 -4.96 -9.47
N PHE A 25 -6.46 -4.25 -9.25
CA PHE A 25 -6.04 -3.82 -7.93
C PHE A 25 -7.01 -2.80 -7.32
N ASP A 26 -7.54 -3.12 -6.14
CA ASP A 26 -8.43 -2.27 -5.36
C ASP A 26 -7.80 -2.05 -3.98
N HIS A 27 -7.27 -0.85 -3.76
CA HIS A 27 -6.59 -0.49 -2.52
C HIS A 27 -7.48 -0.63 -1.29
N LYS A 28 -8.78 -0.39 -1.43
CA LYS A 28 -9.72 -0.46 -0.30
C LYS A 28 -9.87 -1.88 0.20
N LYS A 29 -10.18 -2.78 -0.74
CA LYS A 29 -10.26 -4.21 -0.46
C LYS A 29 -8.91 -4.78 -0.04
N PHE A 30 -7.81 -4.33 -0.65
CA PHE A 30 -6.47 -4.77 -0.28
C PHE A 30 -6.16 -4.44 1.17
N PHE A 31 -6.30 -3.18 1.59
CA PHE A 31 -6.05 -2.76 2.98
C PHE A 31 -6.99 -3.43 3.98
N GLN A 32 -8.23 -3.72 3.58
CA GLN A 32 -9.16 -4.51 4.38
C GLN A 32 -8.70 -5.97 4.53
N MET A 33 -8.27 -6.62 3.44
CA MET A 33 -7.84 -8.02 3.43
C MET A 33 -6.57 -8.23 4.25
N VAL A 34 -5.55 -7.38 4.07
CA VAL A 34 -4.30 -7.45 4.86
C VAL A 34 -4.50 -7.02 6.32
N GLY A 35 -5.67 -6.48 6.66
CA GLY A 35 -6.04 -6.10 8.03
C GLY A 35 -5.48 -4.76 8.48
N LEU A 36 -4.91 -3.94 7.58
CA LEU A 36 -4.34 -2.63 7.87
C LEU A 36 -5.36 -1.67 8.50
N LYS A 37 -6.61 -1.73 8.06
CA LYS A 37 -7.72 -0.92 8.60
C LYS A 37 -7.99 -1.17 10.09
N LYS A 38 -7.63 -2.35 10.61
CA LYS A 38 -7.82 -2.72 12.03
C LYS A 38 -6.58 -2.42 12.88
N LYS A 39 -5.52 -1.89 12.29
CA LYS A 39 -4.27 -1.57 12.98
C LYS A 39 -4.28 -0.16 13.54
N SER A 40 -3.40 0.06 14.51
CA SER A 40 -3.21 1.38 15.11
C SER A 40 -2.55 2.32 14.10
N ALA A 41 -2.72 3.64 14.27
CA ALA A 41 -2.05 4.63 13.43
C ALA A 41 -0.52 4.44 13.43
N ASP A 42 0.07 4.04 14.57
CA ASP A 42 1.51 3.76 14.66
C ASP A 42 1.92 2.56 13.81
N ASP A 43 1.10 1.52 13.73
CA ASP A 43 1.37 0.38 12.86
C ASP A 43 1.21 0.74 11.38
N VAL A 44 0.20 1.56 11.03
CA VAL A 44 0.05 2.11 9.68
C VAL A 44 1.28 2.94 9.28
N LYS A 45 1.80 3.76 10.21
CA LYS A 45 3.07 4.49 10.01
C LYS A 45 4.25 3.55 9.80
N LYS A 46 4.36 2.46 10.54
CA LYS A 46 5.44 1.48 10.33
C LYS A 46 5.31 0.77 8.97
N VAL A 47 4.09 0.43 8.54
CA VAL A 47 3.83 -0.09 7.18
C VAL A 47 4.31 0.91 6.15
N PHE A 48 3.94 2.19 6.28
CA PHE A 48 4.37 3.26 5.40
C PHE A 48 5.91 3.33 5.28
N HIS A 49 6.63 3.29 6.41
CA HIS A 49 8.10 3.29 6.42
C HIS A 49 8.75 2.02 5.84
N ILE A 50 7.99 0.94 5.67
CA ILE A 50 8.46 -0.28 4.98
C ILE A 50 8.24 -0.14 3.47
N LEU A 51 7.21 0.60 3.05
CA LEU A 51 6.89 0.86 1.64
C LEU A 51 7.79 1.95 1.04
N ASP A 52 8.02 3.02 1.80
CA ASP A 52 9.00 4.09 1.53
C ASP A 52 10.43 3.50 1.62
N LYS A 53 10.97 3.11 0.47
CA LYS A 53 12.24 2.39 0.40
C LYS A 53 13.43 3.32 0.50
N ASP A 54 13.30 4.51 -0.06
CA ASP A 54 14.36 5.52 -0.04
C ASP A 54 14.37 6.35 1.24
N LYS A 55 13.33 6.21 2.08
CA LYS A 55 13.12 6.94 3.33
C LYS A 55 13.01 8.44 3.11
N SER A 56 12.43 8.84 1.98
CA SER A 56 12.13 10.24 1.66
C SER A 56 11.04 10.82 2.58
N GLY A 57 10.25 9.95 3.23
CA GLY A 57 9.07 10.32 4.00
C GLY A 57 7.79 10.38 3.17
N PHE A 58 7.86 9.99 1.90
CA PHE A 58 6.77 10.01 0.93
C PHE A 58 6.81 8.73 0.09
N ILE A 59 5.66 8.27 -0.41
CA ILE A 59 5.61 7.18 -1.40
C ILE A 59 5.39 7.81 -2.77
N GLU A 60 6.42 7.72 -3.62
CA GLU A 60 6.40 8.28 -4.97
C GLU A 60 5.76 7.31 -5.97
N GLU A 61 5.37 7.79 -7.17
CA GLU A 61 4.69 6.96 -8.20
C GLU A 61 5.47 5.68 -8.54
N ASP A 62 6.80 5.77 -8.62
CA ASP A 62 7.68 4.63 -8.88
C ASP A 62 7.60 3.59 -7.76
N GLU A 63 7.66 4.01 -6.50
CA GLU A 63 7.54 3.12 -5.34
C GLU A 63 6.14 2.53 -5.20
N LEU A 64 5.12 3.34 -5.53
CA LEU A 64 3.73 2.95 -5.57
C LEU A 64 3.52 1.80 -6.57
N GLY A 65 4.22 1.81 -7.71
CA GLY A 65 4.23 0.73 -8.69
C GLY A 65 4.68 -0.61 -8.10
N PHE A 66 5.62 -0.56 -7.14
CA PHE A 66 6.16 -1.72 -6.43
C PHE A 66 5.52 -1.96 -5.06
N ILE A 67 4.44 -1.26 -4.71
CA ILE A 67 3.84 -1.29 -3.38
C ILE A 67 3.49 -2.72 -2.94
N LEU A 68 2.96 -3.53 -3.86
CA LEU A 68 2.60 -4.94 -3.62
C LEU A 68 3.83 -5.78 -3.23
N LYS A 69 5.01 -5.48 -3.78
CA LYS A 69 6.26 -6.17 -3.44
C LYS A 69 6.75 -5.84 -2.03
N GLY A 70 6.34 -4.70 -1.47
CA GLY A 70 6.55 -4.40 -0.06
C GLY A 70 5.75 -5.30 0.89
N PHE A 71 4.61 -5.81 0.43
CA PHE A 71 3.78 -6.76 1.17
C PHE A 71 4.21 -8.22 0.95
N SER A 72 4.49 -8.60 -0.30
CA SER A 72 4.97 -9.94 -0.64
C SER A 72 5.98 -9.87 -1.78
N PRO A 73 7.19 -10.44 -1.63
CA PRO A 73 8.24 -10.36 -2.66
C PRO A 73 7.83 -11.04 -3.98
N ASP A 74 6.88 -11.98 -3.95
CA ASP A 74 6.37 -12.70 -5.11
C ASP A 74 5.22 -11.96 -5.82
N ALA A 75 4.83 -10.77 -5.34
CA ALA A 75 3.75 -10.01 -5.93
C ALA A 75 4.15 -9.39 -7.28
N ARG A 76 3.13 -9.19 -8.13
CA ARG A 76 3.29 -8.43 -9.37
C ARG A 76 3.48 -6.95 -9.09
N ASP A 77 3.97 -6.24 -10.10
CA ASP A 77 3.96 -4.78 -10.13
C ASP A 77 2.57 -4.28 -10.50
N LEU A 78 2.21 -3.11 -9.98
CA LEU A 78 1.02 -2.40 -10.41
C LEU A 78 1.21 -1.88 -11.84
N SER A 79 0.13 -1.92 -12.62
CA SER A 79 0.13 -1.29 -13.94
C SER A 79 0.17 0.24 -13.77
N ALA A 80 0.69 0.97 -14.76
CA ALA A 80 0.68 2.44 -14.73
C ALA A 80 -0.73 3.02 -14.47
N LYS A 81 -1.79 2.32 -14.89
CA LYS A 81 -3.17 2.71 -14.65
C LYS A 81 -3.57 2.51 -13.19
N GLU A 82 -3.21 1.38 -12.59
CA GLU A 82 -3.45 1.10 -11.17
C GLU A 82 -2.66 2.03 -10.26
N THR A 83 -1.38 2.25 -10.58
CA THR A 83 -0.51 3.19 -9.88
C THR A 83 -1.12 4.59 -9.89
N LYS A 84 -1.53 5.11 -11.05
CA LYS A 84 -2.19 6.41 -11.15
C LYS A 84 -3.52 6.48 -10.40
N THR A 85 -4.31 5.40 -10.44
CA THR A 85 -5.58 5.34 -9.72
C THR A 85 -5.36 5.36 -8.20
N LEU A 86 -4.34 4.65 -7.72
CA LEU A 86 -3.95 4.65 -6.32
C LEU A 86 -3.39 6.01 -5.89
N MET A 87 -2.49 6.58 -6.70
CA MET A 87 -1.92 7.91 -6.46
C MET A 87 -3.04 8.94 -6.35
N ALA A 88 -3.93 9.04 -7.34
CA ALA A 88 -5.04 9.99 -7.32
C ALA A 88 -6.03 9.79 -6.17
N ALA A 89 -6.07 8.60 -5.55
CA ALA A 89 -6.89 8.34 -4.37
C ALA A 89 -6.21 8.78 -3.07
N GLY A 90 -4.89 8.66 -3.00
CA GLY A 90 -4.08 8.93 -1.82
C GLY A 90 -3.50 10.34 -1.77
N ASP A 91 -3.00 10.86 -2.89
CA ASP A 91 -2.48 12.23 -3.05
C ASP A 91 -3.65 13.22 -2.99
N LYS A 92 -3.84 13.84 -1.82
CA LYS A 92 -4.92 14.80 -1.55
C LYS A 92 -4.46 16.24 -1.77
N ASP A 93 -3.16 16.50 -1.61
CA ASP A 93 -2.60 17.85 -1.75
C ASP A 93 -2.09 18.17 -3.17
N GLY A 94 -1.97 17.15 -4.03
CA GLY A 94 -1.60 17.23 -5.44
C GLY A 94 -0.10 17.37 -5.67
N ASP A 95 0.73 16.93 -4.73
CA ASP A 95 2.19 17.02 -4.82
C ASP A 95 2.83 15.84 -5.59
N GLY A 96 2.02 14.87 -6.04
CA GLY A 96 2.43 13.73 -6.84
C GLY A 96 3.06 12.58 -6.05
N LYS A 97 2.91 12.60 -4.72
CA LYS A 97 3.39 11.57 -3.80
C LYS A 97 2.38 11.39 -2.66
N ILE A 98 2.52 10.31 -1.90
CA ILE A 98 1.63 10.04 -0.77
C ILE A 98 2.42 10.20 0.53
N GLY A 99 2.04 11.19 1.34
CA GLY A 99 2.55 11.37 2.69
C GLY A 99 1.99 10.36 3.70
N VAL A 100 2.61 10.30 4.87
CA VAL A 100 2.20 9.36 5.93
C VAL A 100 0.76 9.62 6.43
N ASP A 101 0.35 10.87 6.51
CA ASP A 101 -0.99 11.27 6.96
C ASP A 101 -2.05 10.96 5.89
N GLU A 102 -1.68 11.13 4.62
CA GLU A 102 -2.50 10.78 3.46
C GLU A 102 -2.67 9.27 3.32
N PHE A 103 -1.59 8.50 3.48
CA PHE A 103 -1.65 7.04 3.51
C PHE A 103 -2.53 6.55 4.66
N SER A 104 -2.41 7.16 5.84
CA SER A 104 -3.26 6.83 6.99
C SER A 104 -4.74 7.13 6.71
N THR A 105 -5.01 8.26 6.06
CA THR A 105 -6.37 8.63 5.62
C THR A 105 -6.90 7.67 4.58
N LEU A 106 -6.10 7.31 3.57
CA LEU A 106 -6.44 6.35 2.52
C LEU A 106 -6.82 4.99 3.12
N VAL A 107 -6.05 4.49 4.09
CA VAL A 107 -6.34 3.25 4.81
C VAL A 107 -7.60 3.36 5.66
N ALA A 108 -7.88 4.52 6.26
CA ALA A 108 -9.08 4.75 7.07
C ALA A 108 -10.36 4.88 6.23
N GLU A 109 -10.28 5.52 5.06
CA GLU A 109 -11.38 5.72 4.09
C GLU A 109 -11.72 4.45 3.27
N SER A 110 -10.92 3.39 3.42
CA SER A 110 -11.01 2.11 2.68
C SER A 110 -12.07 1.17 3.21
#